data_AF-A0A0G0XEZ7-F1
#
_entry.id   AF-A0A0G0XEZ7-F1
#
_cell.length_a   1.000
_cell.length_b   1.000
_cell.length_c   1.000
_cell.angle_alpha   90.00
_cell.angle_beta   90.00
_cell.angle_gamma   90.00
#
_symmetry.space_group_name_H-M   'P 1'
#
loop_
_entity.id
_entity.type
_entity.pdbx_description
1 polymer ?
#
loop_
_entity_poly.entity_id
_entity_poly.type
_entity_poly.pdbx_seq_one_letter_code
_entity_poly.pdbx_strand_id
1 'polypeptide(L)'
;MTHRENNARIQYETNFGKLINMAHKKGGGATANNRDSQGKRLGVKIYGGENASAGNIIVRQRGTEYYSGQGTMLGRDHTIFAVQDGKINFRKRNGKRLVEVL
;
A
#
# COMPACT_ATOMS: atom_id res chain seq x y z
N MET A 1 22.45 14.74 69.68
CA MET A 1 23.48 14.42 68.68
C MET A 1 23.35 12.94 68.37
N THR A 2 22.75 12.46 67.28
CA THR A 2 22.04 13.11 66.16
C THR A 2 21.09 12.05 65.58
N HIS A 3 19.80 12.38 65.45
CA HIS A 3 18.78 11.63 64.71
C HIS A 3 19.04 11.59 63.17
N ARG A 4 20.30 11.66 62.71
CA ARG A 4 20.67 11.84 61.29
C ARG A 4 21.34 10.64 60.62
N GLU A 5 21.76 9.61 61.35
CA GLU A 5 22.59 8.52 60.77
C GLU A 5 21.80 7.26 60.37
N ASN A 6 20.60 7.06 60.90
CA ASN A 6 19.78 5.90 60.56
C ASN A 6 19.09 6.01 59.18
N ASN A 7 19.01 7.21 58.61
CA ASN A 7 18.32 7.44 57.33
C ASN A 7 19.15 6.96 56.12
N ALA A 8 20.48 6.90 56.25
CA ALA A 8 21.35 6.47 55.16
C ALA A 8 21.34 4.94 54.97
N ARG A 9 21.33 4.17 56.06
CA ARG A 9 21.28 2.69 55.99
C ARG A 9 19.96 2.16 55.43
N ILE A 10 18.83 2.80 55.76
CA ILE A 10 17.50 2.40 55.27
C ILE A 10 17.38 2.63 53.75
N GLN A 11 18.06 3.65 53.19
CA GLN A 11 18.04 3.89 51.75
C GLN A 11 18.79 2.83 50.92
N TYR A 12 19.86 2.24 51.45
CA TYR A 12 20.60 1.17 50.75
C TYR A 12 19.89 -0.18 50.80
N GLU A 13 19.09 -0.46 51.84
CA GLU A 13 18.25 -1.67 51.90
C GLU A 13 17.00 -1.57 51.01
N THR A 14 16.43 -0.37 50.82
CA THR A 14 15.37 -0.16 49.81
C THR A 14 15.82 -0.31 48.35
N ASN A 15 17.13 -0.32 48.08
CA ASN A 15 17.65 -0.53 46.74
C ASN A 15 17.81 -2.01 46.36
N PHE A 16 17.80 -2.94 47.34
CA PHE A 16 17.84 -4.39 47.04
C PHE A 16 16.48 -4.96 46.63
N GLY A 17 15.38 -4.33 47.05
CA GLY A 17 14.02 -4.61 46.57
C GLY A 17 13.75 -4.14 45.13
N LYS A 18 14.73 -3.49 44.50
CA LYS A 18 14.68 -3.01 43.10
C LYS A 18 15.47 -3.90 42.14
N LEU A 19 15.75 -5.16 42.51
CA LEU A 19 16.00 -6.22 41.54
C LEU A 19 14.66 -6.84 41.13
N ILE A 20 13.88 -6.01 40.44
CA ILE A 20 12.98 -6.36 39.34
C ILE A 20 12.93 -7.86 39.01
N ASN A 21 11.99 -8.54 39.67
CA ASN A 21 10.87 -9.18 39.00
C ASN A 21 11.25 -9.94 37.72
N MET A 22 12.12 -10.93 37.87
CA MET A 22 12.27 -12.10 36.99
C MET A 22 11.00 -12.98 37.00
N ALA A 23 9.82 -12.36 36.99
CA ALA A 23 8.55 -13.05 36.87
C ALA A 23 8.40 -13.54 35.43
N HIS A 24 8.70 -14.83 35.28
CA HIS A 24 8.58 -15.67 34.11
C HIS A 24 7.13 -15.76 33.57
N LYS A 25 7.04 -15.82 32.23
CA LYS A 25 5.86 -15.99 31.33
C LYS A 25 4.91 -14.78 31.27
N LYS A 26 4.42 -14.35 30.10
CA LYS A 26 4.16 -15.05 28.83
C LYS A 26 4.93 -14.42 27.68
N GLY A 27 5.38 -15.26 26.74
CA GLY A 27 6.01 -14.81 25.51
C GLY A 27 5.25 -13.64 24.90
N GLY A 28 5.99 -12.60 24.52
CA GLY A 28 5.47 -11.58 23.63
C GLY A 28 5.05 -12.31 22.37
N GLY A 29 3.74 -12.61 22.27
CA GLY A 29 3.19 -13.17 21.06
C GLY A 29 3.60 -12.21 19.96
N ALA A 30 4.38 -12.69 18.99
CA ALA A 30 4.55 -11.95 17.76
C ALA A 30 3.13 -11.68 17.27
N THR A 31 2.68 -10.42 17.32
CA THR A 31 1.46 -10.06 16.63
C THR A 31 1.73 -10.40 15.18
N ALA A 32 1.10 -11.47 14.70
CA ALA A 32 1.22 -11.87 13.31
C ALA A 32 0.73 -10.66 12.50
N ASN A 33 1.66 -9.94 11.88
CA ASN A 33 1.36 -8.85 10.97
C ASN A 33 0.77 -9.46 9.70
N ASN A 34 -0.46 -9.95 9.80
CA ASN A 34 -1.23 -10.51 8.71
C ASN A 34 -2.40 -9.56 8.42
N ARG A 35 -2.06 -8.31 8.10
CA ARG A 35 -3.03 -7.34 7.57
C ARG A 35 -2.75 -7.22 6.08
N ASP A 36 -3.45 -8.03 5.30
CA ASP A 36 -3.45 -7.88 3.84
C ASP A 36 -4.70 -7.13 3.39
N SER A 37 -4.55 -6.33 2.34
CA SER A 37 -5.64 -5.61 1.71
C SER A 37 -6.23 -6.47 0.59
N GLN A 38 -7.56 -6.43 0.44
CA GLN A 38 -8.21 -7.11 -0.68
C GLN A 38 -7.67 -6.59 -2.03
N GLY A 39 -7.39 -7.51 -2.94
CA GLY A 39 -6.91 -7.20 -4.29
C GLY A 39 -7.83 -6.24 -5.04
N LYS A 40 -7.26 -5.18 -5.61
CA LYS A 40 -8.03 -4.08 -6.23
C LYS A 40 -8.42 -4.33 -7.70
N ARG A 41 -8.22 -5.56 -8.21
CA ARG A 41 -8.61 -6.00 -9.57
C ARG A 41 -8.13 -5.04 -10.68
N LEU A 42 -6.92 -4.52 -10.53
CA LEU A 42 -6.24 -3.70 -11.53
C LEU A 42 -5.93 -4.52 -12.80
N GLY A 43 -5.43 -3.85 -13.83
CA GLY A 43 -4.99 -4.44 -15.10
C GLY A 43 -5.86 -4.07 -16.28
N VAL A 44 -5.49 -4.66 -17.42
CA VAL A 44 -6.17 -4.55 -18.71
C VAL A 44 -7.52 -5.27 -18.65
N LYS A 45 -8.54 -4.69 -19.28
CA LYS A 45 -9.90 -5.21 -19.36
C LYS A 45 -10.32 -5.55 -20.78
N ILE A 46 -9.79 -4.81 -21.75
CA ILE A 46 -9.97 -5.07 -23.19
C ILE A 46 -8.59 -5.11 -23.82
N TYR A 47 -8.28 -6.19 -24.53
CA TYR A 47 -6.98 -6.47 -25.09
C TYR A 47 -6.81 -5.90 -26.50
N GLY A 48 -5.57 -5.86 -26.97
CA GLY A 48 -5.26 -5.39 -28.32
C GLY A 48 -5.95 -6.26 -29.37
N GLY A 49 -6.61 -5.60 -30.33
CA GLY A 49 -7.38 -6.26 -31.38
C GLY A 49 -8.82 -6.59 -31.01
N GLU A 50 -9.27 -6.29 -29.80
CA GLU A 50 -10.69 -6.41 -29.43
C GLU A 50 -11.44 -5.10 -29.73
N ASN A 51 -12.76 -5.20 -29.87
CA ASN A 51 -13.62 -4.04 -30.07
C ASN A 51 -13.97 -3.42 -28.72
N ALA A 52 -13.93 -2.10 -28.64
CA ALA A 52 -14.43 -1.32 -27.52
C ALA A 52 -15.53 -0.39 -28.01
N SER A 53 -16.55 -0.20 -27.16
CA SER A 53 -17.54 0.85 -27.31
C SER A 53 -17.15 2.08 -26.49
N ALA A 54 -17.66 3.25 -26.85
CA ALA A 54 -17.50 4.47 -26.08
C ALA A 54 -17.95 4.26 -24.63
N GLY A 55 -17.12 4.70 -23.68
CA GLY A 55 -17.32 4.50 -22.25
C GLY A 55 -16.71 3.22 -21.68
N ASN A 56 -16.31 2.25 -22.51
CA ASN A 56 -15.67 1.03 -22.01
C ASN A 56 -14.35 1.33 -21.30
N ILE A 57 -14.13 0.65 -20.17
CA ILE A 57 -12.87 0.69 -19.45
C ILE A 57 -11.88 -0.24 -20.14
N ILE A 58 -10.71 0.27 -20.50
CA ILE A 58 -9.66 -0.51 -21.19
C ILE A 58 -8.58 -0.94 -20.18
N VAL A 59 -8.14 -0.04 -19.28
CA VAL A 59 -7.11 -0.35 -18.27
C VAL A 59 -7.45 0.32 -16.95
N ARG A 60 -7.45 -0.46 -15.84
CA ARG A 60 -7.45 0.09 -14.47
C ARG A 60 -6.05 -0.01 -13.89
N GLN A 61 -5.47 1.09 -13.44
CA GLN A 61 -4.07 1.12 -13.00
C GLN A 61 -3.86 1.99 -11.77
N ARG A 62 -2.65 1.93 -11.21
CA ARG A 62 -2.17 2.85 -10.19
C ARG A 62 -1.01 3.63 -10.78
N GLY A 63 -1.13 4.95 -10.80
CA GLY A 63 -0.28 5.78 -11.65
C GLY A 63 -0.49 5.48 -13.13
N THR A 64 0.42 5.96 -13.96
CA THR A 64 0.27 5.97 -15.42
C THR A 64 1.28 5.01 -16.06
N GLU A 65 0.99 3.71 -15.99
CA GLU A 65 1.78 2.67 -16.65
C GLU A 65 1.51 2.70 -18.17
N TYR A 66 0.23 2.82 -18.50
CA TYR A 66 -0.29 3.12 -19.84
C TYR A 66 -0.79 4.55 -19.90
N TYR A 67 -0.60 5.20 -21.03
CA TYR A 67 -1.02 6.57 -21.33
C TYR A 67 -2.18 6.55 -22.32
N SER A 68 -3.08 7.51 -22.21
CA SER A 68 -4.15 7.69 -23.21
C SER A 68 -3.56 8.16 -24.54
N GLY A 69 -3.94 7.48 -25.62
CA GLY A 69 -3.71 7.90 -27.00
C GLY A 69 -5.03 8.27 -27.68
N GLN A 70 -5.04 8.23 -29.02
CA GLN A 70 -6.22 8.53 -29.84
C GLN A 70 -7.45 7.70 -29.41
N GLY A 71 -8.63 8.32 -29.38
CA GLY A 71 -9.87 7.62 -29.07
C GLY A 71 -10.02 7.15 -27.62
N THR A 72 -9.11 7.58 -26.72
CA THR A 72 -9.17 7.27 -25.28
C THR A 72 -8.96 8.51 -24.42
N MET A 73 -9.39 8.44 -23.16
CA MET A 73 -9.09 9.45 -22.15
C MET A 73 -8.64 8.83 -20.82
N LEU A 74 -7.96 9.64 -20.01
CA LEU A 74 -7.46 9.27 -18.69
C LEU A 74 -8.41 9.82 -17.60
N GLY A 75 -8.94 8.93 -16.77
CA GLY A 75 -9.74 9.30 -15.60
C GLY A 75 -8.89 9.78 -14.42
N ARG A 76 -9.55 10.32 -13.39
CA ARG A 76 -8.91 10.83 -12.16
C ARG A 76 -8.06 9.77 -11.44
N ASP A 77 -8.49 8.51 -11.47
CA ASP A 77 -7.75 7.39 -10.86
C ASP A 77 -6.73 6.75 -11.81
N HIS A 78 -6.42 7.42 -12.93
CA HIS A 78 -5.58 6.96 -14.04
C HIS A 78 -6.17 5.79 -14.85
N THR A 79 -7.45 5.45 -14.66
CA THR A 79 -8.14 4.49 -15.53
C THR A 79 -8.22 5.04 -16.95
N ILE A 80 -7.91 4.21 -17.95
CA ILE A 80 -8.10 4.54 -19.36
C ILE A 80 -9.44 3.98 -19.83
N PHE A 81 -10.22 4.82 -20.50
CA PHE A 81 -11.50 4.45 -21.10
C PHE A 81 -11.61 4.95 -22.54
N ALA A 82 -12.41 4.25 -23.34
CA ALA A 82 -12.69 4.60 -24.72
C ALA A 82 -13.64 5.81 -24.79
N VAL A 83 -13.38 6.76 -25.68
CA VAL A 83 -14.31 7.87 -25.98
C VAL A 83 -15.08 7.67 -27.29
N GLN A 84 -14.68 6.69 -28.09
CA GLN A 84 -15.32 6.31 -29.34
C GLN A 84 -15.37 4.79 -29.44
N ASP A 85 -16.19 4.30 -30.37
CA ASP A 85 -16.19 2.90 -30.75
C ASP A 85 -15.00 2.60 -31.67
N GLY A 86 -14.46 1.40 -31.59
CA GLY A 86 -13.37 0.97 -32.48
C GLY A 86 -12.55 -0.17 -31.93
N LYS A 87 -11.39 -0.41 -32.54
CA LYS A 87 -10.52 -1.53 -32.17
C LYS A 87 -9.37 -1.05 -31.27
N ILE A 88 -9.11 -1.79 -30.18
CA ILE A 88 -8.04 -1.44 -29.26
C ILE A 88 -6.67 -1.69 -29.87
N ASN A 89 -5.80 -0.69 -29.82
CA ASN A 89 -4.41 -0.76 -30.22
C ASN A 89 -3.49 -0.34 -29.07
N PHE A 90 -2.54 -1.20 -28.71
CA PHE A 90 -1.49 -0.88 -27.76
C PHE A 90 -0.20 -0.57 -28.52
N ARG A 91 0.38 0.61 -28.29
CA ARG A 91 1.60 1.06 -28.98
C ARG A 91 2.64 1.57 -28.00
N LYS A 92 3.92 1.43 -28.32
CA LYS A 92 5.01 2.10 -27.60
C LYS A 92 5.53 3.29 -28.41
N ARG A 93 5.63 4.48 -27.80
CA ARG A 93 6.19 5.69 -28.41
C ARG A 93 7.00 6.47 -27.37
N ASN A 94 8.24 6.82 -27.71
CA ASN A 94 9.16 7.59 -26.84
C ASN A 94 9.24 7.02 -25.42
N GLY A 95 9.36 5.69 -25.29
CA GLY A 95 9.41 5.00 -24.01
C GLY A 95 8.08 4.82 -23.28
N LYS A 96 7.01 5.51 -23.70
CA LYS A 96 5.66 5.40 -23.11
C LYS A 96 4.82 4.35 -23.83
N ARG A 97 3.99 3.63 -23.08
CA ARG A 97 2.97 2.72 -23.62
C ARG A 97 1.66 3.47 -23.75
N LEU A 98 1.10 3.53 -24.94
CA LEU A 98 -0.13 4.22 -25.29
C LEU A 98 -1.23 3.19 -25.56
N VAL A 99 -2.46 3.58 -25.25
CA VAL A 99 -3.68 2.84 -25.55
C VAL A 99 -4.51 3.70 -26.48
N GLU A 100 -4.90 3.14 -27.62
CA GLU A 100 -5.65 3.83 -28.65
C GLU A 100 -6.89 3.03 -29.02
N VAL A 101 -7.95 3.73 -29.42
CA VAL A 101 -9.10 3.17 -30.11
C VAL A 101 -9.06 3.71 -31.53
N LEU A 102 -8.92 2.82 -32.50
CA LEU A 102 -8.85 3.13 -33.94
C LEU A 102 -10.19 2.83 -34.63
#